data_AF-A0A937D614-F1
#
_entry.id   AF-A0A937D614-F1
#
_cell.length_a   1.000
_cell.length_b   1.000
_cell.length_c   1.000
_cell.angle_alpha   90.00
_cell.angle_beta   90.00
_cell.angle_gamma   90.00
#
_symmetry.space_group_name_H-M   'P 1'
#
loop_
_entity.id
_entity.type
_entity.pdbx_description
1 polymer ?
#
loop_
_entity_poly.entity_id
_entity_poly.type
_entity_poly.pdbx_seq_one_letter_code
_entity_poly.pdbx_strand_id
1 'polypeptide(L)'
;MRLPRFDHPLHLVAGQTIWLAWFGAVYGGMSVACAAWPQAAGAGPVNAINLALLAFSLLTAALLGWATRAAWGTAARVGGGRERFVARAAAFLYGASALATLLVAAPLLALPPCL
;
A
#
# COMPACT_ATOMS: atom_id res chain seq x y z
N MET A 1 14.81 0.24 -18.44
CA MET A 1 13.81 1.33 -18.33
C MET A 1 14.20 2.19 -17.13
N ARG A 2 14.43 3.51 -17.30
CA ARG A 2 14.72 4.41 -16.17
C ARG A 2 13.39 4.88 -15.58
N LEU A 3 13.20 4.72 -14.27
CA LEU A 3 12.01 5.25 -13.58
C LEU A 3 11.99 6.80 -13.71
N PRO A 4 10.82 7.41 -13.96
CA PRO A 4 10.67 8.86 -13.94
C PRO A 4 11.12 9.44 -12.59
N ARG A 5 11.58 10.68 -12.59
CA ARG A 5 11.88 11.41 -11.35
C ARG A 5 10.55 11.77 -10.65
N PHE A 6 10.59 11.91 -9.31
CA PHE A 6 9.41 12.16 -8.48
C PHE A 6 8.73 13.54 -8.67
N ASP A 7 9.29 14.42 -9.49
CA ASP A 7 8.67 15.66 -9.99
C ASP A 7 7.80 15.45 -11.24
N HIS A 8 7.77 14.23 -11.78
CA HIS A 8 6.92 13.88 -12.91
C HIS A 8 5.45 13.67 -12.46
N PRO A 9 4.45 14.23 -13.18
CA PRO A 9 3.04 14.20 -12.76
C PRO A 9 2.44 12.78 -12.64
N LEU A 10 3.05 11.77 -13.26
CA LEU A 10 2.66 10.36 -13.06
C LEU A 10 2.67 9.93 -11.59
N HIS A 11 3.55 10.52 -10.76
CA HIS A 11 3.61 10.20 -9.34
C HIS A 11 2.38 10.68 -8.55
N LEU A 12 1.55 11.56 -9.12
CA LEU A 12 0.28 11.97 -8.51
C LEU A 12 -0.74 10.82 -8.52
N VAL A 13 -0.75 9.99 -9.56
CA VAL A 13 -1.69 8.86 -9.65
C VAL A 13 -1.08 7.55 -9.18
N ALA A 14 0.25 7.41 -9.26
CA ALA A 14 0.92 6.15 -8.97
C ALA A 14 0.67 5.61 -7.55
N GLY A 15 0.64 6.47 -6.53
CA GLY A 15 0.34 6.05 -5.16
C GLY A 15 -1.05 5.43 -5.04
N GLN A 16 -2.05 6.11 -5.59
CA GLN A 16 -3.43 5.64 -5.58
C GLN A 16 -3.62 4.36 -6.41
N THR A 17 -2.95 4.26 -7.56
CA THR A 17 -2.99 3.05 -8.39
C THR A 17 -2.38 1.84 -7.68
N ILE A 18 -1.22 2.01 -7.03
CA ILE A 18 -0.58 0.93 -6.25
C ILE A 18 -1.52 0.50 -5.11
N TRP A 19 -2.12 1.46 -4.42
CA TRP A 19 -3.06 1.17 -3.35
C TRP A 19 -4.29 0.40 -3.84
N LEU A 20 -4.91 0.81 -4.96
CA LEU A 20 -6.05 0.11 -5.55
C LEU A 20 -5.70 -1.32 -5.98
N ALA A 21 -4.53 -1.50 -6.60
CA ALA A 21 -4.04 -2.82 -6.99
C ALA A 21 -3.82 -3.72 -5.78
N TRP A 22 -3.20 -3.19 -4.72
CA TRP A 22 -3.03 -3.89 -3.45
C TRP A 22 -4.38 -4.24 -2.80
N PHE A 23 -5.33 -3.30 -2.76
CA PHE A 23 -6.67 -3.50 -2.21
C PHE A 23 -7.38 -4.66 -2.94
N GLY A 24 -7.43 -4.61 -4.27
CA GLY A 24 -8.01 -5.69 -5.07
C GLY A 24 -7.33 -7.03 -4.84
N ALA A 25 -6.00 -7.05 -4.74
CA ALA A 25 -5.23 -8.26 -4.49
C ALA A 25 -5.49 -8.86 -3.09
N VAL A 26 -5.61 -8.04 -2.04
CA VAL A 26 -5.89 -8.52 -0.67
C VAL A 26 -7.30 -9.08 -0.57
N TYR A 27 -8.32 -8.35 -1.02
CA TYR A 27 -9.71 -8.79 -0.91
C TYR A 27 -10.04 -9.96 -1.86
N GLY A 28 -9.54 -9.90 -3.09
CA GLY A 28 -9.67 -10.99 -4.05
C GLY A 28 -8.88 -12.23 -3.60
N GLY A 29 -7.64 -12.04 -3.16
CA GLY A 29 -6.80 -13.10 -2.64
C GLY A 29 -7.38 -13.78 -1.40
N MET A 30 -7.94 -13.01 -0.46
CA MET A 30 -8.65 -13.53 0.70
C MET A 30 -9.85 -14.38 0.28
N SER A 31 -10.66 -13.89 -0.66
CA SER A 31 -11.84 -14.60 -1.15
C SER A 31 -11.48 -15.96 -1.79
N VAL A 32 -10.44 -15.98 -2.64
CA VAL A 32 -9.93 -17.21 -3.26
C VAL A 32 -9.32 -18.14 -2.22
N ALA A 33 -8.51 -17.63 -1.29
CA ALA A 33 -7.86 -18.42 -0.26
C ALA A 33 -8.88 -19.09 0.68
N CYS A 34 -9.93 -18.36 1.08
CA CYS A 34 -11.01 -18.91 1.90
C CYS A 34 -11.83 -19.97 1.18
N ALA A 35 -12.07 -19.82 -0.13
CA ALA A 35 -12.76 -20.82 -0.93
C ALA A 35 -11.90 -22.09 -1.15
N ALA A 36 -10.59 -21.93 -1.35
CA ALA A 36 -9.68 -23.04 -1.62
C ALA A 36 -9.23 -23.80 -0.36
N TRP A 37 -9.09 -23.10 0.77
CA TRP A 37 -8.71 -23.66 2.07
C TRP A 37 -9.72 -23.29 3.16
N PRO A 38 -10.84 -24.02 3.23
CA PRO A 38 -11.82 -23.85 4.30
C PRO A 38 -11.13 -24.00 5.66
N GLN A 39 -11.19 -22.96 6.49
CA GLN A 39 -10.66 -22.99 7.85
C GLN A 39 -11.71 -23.64 8.77
N ALA A 40 -11.27 -24.40 9.78
CA ALA A 40 -12.19 -24.92 10.79
C ALA A 40 -12.86 -23.76 11.55
N ALA A 41 -14.14 -23.91 11.89
CA ALA A 41 -14.88 -22.91 12.66
C ALA A 41 -14.14 -22.65 13.99
N GLY A 42 -13.71 -21.40 14.20
CA GLY A 42 -12.93 -20.99 15.38
C GLY A 42 -11.42 -20.89 15.16
N ALA A 43 -10.92 -20.97 13.92
CA ALA A 43 -9.53 -20.64 13.62
C ALA A 43 -9.19 -19.23 14.11
N GLY A 44 -8.13 -19.10 14.91
CA GLY A 44 -7.69 -17.82 15.44
C GLY A 44 -7.11 -16.88 14.35
N PRO A 45 -6.81 -15.62 14.72
CA PRO A 45 -6.27 -14.62 13.80
C PRO A 45 -4.87 -14.96 13.27
N VAL A 46 -4.13 -15.85 13.95
CA VAL A 46 -2.79 -16.30 13.52
C VAL A 46 -2.93 -17.54 12.64
N ASN A 47 -2.97 -17.32 11.33
CA ASN A 47 -2.99 -18.38 10.32
C ASN A 47 -2.17 -17.95 9.09
N ALA A 48 -1.88 -18.90 8.19
CA ALA A 48 -1.05 -18.65 7.02
C ALA A 48 -1.63 -17.58 6.08
N ILE A 49 -2.96 -17.50 5.94
CA ILE A 49 -3.63 -16.51 5.09
C ILE A 49 -3.42 -15.11 5.66
N ASN A 50 -3.74 -14.89 6.94
CA ASN A 50 -3.54 -13.60 7.60
C ASN A 50 -2.07 -13.18 7.63
N LEU A 51 -1.14 -14.11 7.91
CA LEU A 51 0.30 -13.81 7.91
C LEU A 51 0.79 -13.41 6.51
N ALA A 52 0.37 -14.11 5.46
CA ALA A 52 0.73 -13.78 4.08
C ALA A 52 0.16 -12.42 3.65
N LEU A 53 -1.13 -12.17 3.94
CA LEU A 53 -1.78 -10.89 3.64
C LEU A 53 -1.16 -9.75 4.43
N LEU A 54 -0.85 -9.94 5.71
CA LEU A 54 -0.19 -8.96 6.55
C LEU A 54 1.22 -8.64 6.02
N ALA A 55 2.02 -9.67 5.68
CA ALA A 55 3.34 -9.47 5.10
C ALA A 55 3.27 -8.69 3.77
N PHE A 56 2.35 -9.05 2.88
CA PHE A 56 2.13 -8.32 1.62
C PHE A 56 1.71 -6.86 1.84
N SER A 57 0.87 -6.62 2.85
CA SER A 57 0.42 -5.28 3.24
C SER A 57 1.55 -4.44 3.82
N LEU A 58 2.39 -5.02 4.68
CA LEU A 58 3.57 -4.35 5.24
C LEU A 58 4.60 -4.01 4.15
N LEU A 59 4.84 -4.92 3.21
CA LEU A 59 5.72 -4.67 2.06
C LEU A 59 5.20 -3.52 1.20
N THR A 60 3.89 -3.50 0.93
CA THR A 60 3.25 -2.43 0.16
C THR A 60 3.33 -1.08 0.89
N ALA A 61 3.01 -1.07 2.19
CA ALA A 61 3.11 0.13 3.02
C ALA A 61 4.57 0.64 3.11
N ALA A 62 5.55 -0.26 3.21
CA ALA A 62 6.96 0.10 3.21
C ALA A 62 7.41 0.70 1.87
N LEU A 63 6.96 0.14 0.74
CA LEU A 63 7.23 0.68 -0.59
C LEU A 63 6.64 2.09 -0.75
N LEU A 64 5.39 2.29 -0.35
CA LEU A 64 4.71 3.58 -0.39
C LEU A 64 5.36 4.59 0.57
N GLY A 65 5.77 4.16 1.76
CA GLY A 65 6.50 4.99 2.74
C GLY A 65 7.88 5.41 2.23
N TRP A 66 8.59 4.50 1.55
CA TRP A 66 9.84 4.84 0.87
C TRP A 66 9.62 5.86 -0.25
N ALA A 67 8.60 5.67 -1.09
CA ALA A 67 8.24 6.60 -2.16
C ALA A 67 7.85 7.98 -1.62
N THR A 68 7.13 8.02 -0.49
CA THR A 68 6.80 9.25 0.26
C THR A 68 8.07 10.02 0.62
N ARG A 69 9.04 9.36 1.25
CA ARG A 69 10.32 9.98 1.63
C ARG A 69 11.11 10.45 0.41
N ALA A 70 11.13 9.66 -0.66
CA ALA A 70 11.85 10.00 -1.89
C ALA A 70 11.25 11.23 -2.60
N ALA A 71 9.91 11.31 -2.67
CA ALA A 71 9.20 12.46 -3.23
C ALA A 71 9.42 13.71 -2.36
N TRP A 72 9.39 13.58 -1.04
CA TRP A 72 9.68 14.68 -0.11
C TRP A 72 11.12 15.21 -0.25
N GLY A 73 12.09 14.29 -0.37
CA GLY A 73 13.49 14.63 -0.61
C GLY A 73 13.71 15.32 -1.96
N THR A 74 12.94 14.93 -2.99
CA THR A 74 12.98 15.58 -4.31
C THR A 74 12.40 16.99 -4.24
N ALA A 75 11.27 17.18 -3.55
CA ALA A 75 10.64 18.49 -3.33
C ALA A 75 11.58 19.51 -2.68
N ALA A 76 12.48 19.06 -1.79
CA ALA A 76 13.47 19.93 -1.16
C ALA A 76 14.57 20.39 -2.13
N ARG A 77 14.86 19.60 -3.18
CA ARG A 77 15.98 19.83 -4.12
C ARG A 77 15.57 20.54 -5.41
N VAL A 78 14.31 20.45 -5.82
CA VAL A 78 13.82 21.14 -7.03
C VAL A 78 13.67 22.64 -6.79
N GLY A 79 14.19 23.44 -7.72
CA GLY A 79 14.17 24.90 -7.65
C GLY A 79 12.87 25.55 -8.15
N GLY A 80 12.13 24.88 -9.04
CA GLY A 80 10.88 25.41 -9.60
C GLY A 80 9.66 25.18 -8.70
N GLY A 81 8.76 26.17 -8.64
CA GLY A 81 7.56 26.12 -7.79
C GLY A 81 6.57 25.02 -8.19
N ARG A 82 6.44 24.76 -9.50
CA ARG A 82 5.56 23.71 -10.04
C ARG A 82 6.07 22.32 -9.70
N GLU A 83 7.35 22.06 -9.94
CA GLU A 83 8.01 20.78 -9.67
C GLU A 83 7.96 20.47 -8.16
N ARG A 84 8.18 21.50 -7.32
CA ARG A 84 8.07 21.39 -5.86
C ARG A 84 6.63 21.06 -5.44
N PHE A 85 5.63 21.68 -6.03
CA PHE A 85 4.23 21.37 -5.78
C PHE A 85 3.91 19.91 -6.16
N VAL A 86 4.29 19.47 -7.37
CA VAL A 86 4.05 18.10 -7.83
C VAL A 86 4.73 17.09 -6.91
N ALA A 87 5.99 17.31 -6.54
CA ALA A 87 6.72 16.41 -5.64
C ALA A 87 6.11 16.36 -4.22
N ARG A 88 5.62 17.49 -3.68
CA ARG A 88 4.91 17.52 -2.38
C ARG A 88 3.56 16.81 -2.44
N ALA A 89 2.77 17.07 -3.48
CA ALA A 89 1.49 16.43 -3.69
C ALA A 89 1.66 14.91 -3.85
N ALA A 90 2.62 14.48 -4.65
CA ALA A 90 2.99 13.06 -4.78
C ALA A 90 3.39 12.45 -3.43
N ALA A 91 4.22 13.15 -2.63
CA ALA A 91 4.61 12.67 -1.32
C ALA A 91 3.40 12.48 -0.39
N PHE A 92 2.46 13.44 -0.37
CA PHE A 92 1.24 13.32 0.41
C PHE A 92 0.38 12.14 -0.05
N LEU A 93 0.23 11.94 -1.36
CA LEU A 93 -0.58 10.86 -1.93
C LEU A 93 0.03 9.47 -1.63
N TYR A 94 1.35 9.33 -1.70
CA TYR A 94 2.04 8.11 -1.26
C TYR A 94 1.87 7.88 0.25
N GLY A 95 1.98 8.94 1.06
CA GLY A 95 1.84 8.84 2.52
C GLY A 95 0.43 8.44 2.93
N ALA A 96 -0.59 9.07 2.33
CA ALA A 96 -1.99 8.73 2.53
C ALA A 96 -2.28 7.28 2.13
N SER A 97 -1.73 6.83 1.00
CA SER A 97 -1.86 5.45 0.52
C SER A 97 -1.20 4.46 1.49
N ALA A 98 -0.01 4.78 2.01
CA ALA A 98 0.68 3.95 3.00
C ALA A 98 -0.14 3.81 4.29
N LEU A 99 -0.65 4.94 4.80
CA LEU A 99 -1.49 4.96 5.99
C LEU A 99 -2.78 4.16 5.79
N ALA A 100 -3.47 4.37 4.66
CA ALA A 100 -4.67 3.62 4.31
C ALA A 100 -4.40 2.10 4.22
N THR A 101 -3.26 1.70 3.66
CA THR A 101 -2.83 0.28 3.61
C THR A 101 -2.74 -0.31 5.01
N LEU A 102 -2.09 0.39 5.94
CA LEU A 102 -1.93 -0.07 7.32
C LEU A 102 -3.25 -0.15 8.08
N LEU A 103 -4.12 0.85 7.91
CA LEU A 103 -5.43 0.88 8.55
C LEU A 103 -6.34 -0.23 8.04
N VAL A 104 -6.35 -0.47 6.72
CA VAL A 104 -7.14 -1.55 6.10
C VAL A 104 -6.58 -2.94 6.43
N ALA A 105 -5.27 -3.06 6.66
CA ALA A 105 -4.64 -4.31 7.09
C ALA A 105 -4.76 -4.58 8.60
N ALA A 106 -5.06 -3.56 9.43
CA ALA A 106 -5.15 -3.71 10.89
C ALA A 106 -6.13 -4.82 11.36
N PRO A 107 -7.31 -5.01 10.75
CA PRO A 107 -8.23 -6.10 11.10
C PRO A 107 -7.60 -7.50 11.03
N LEU A 108 -6.60 -7.72 10.16
CA LEU A 108 -5.92 -9.02 10.01
C LEU A 108 -5.22 -9.48 11.30
N LEU A 109 -4.95 -8.58 12.24
CA LEU A 109 -4.33 -8.89 13.53
C LEU A 109 -5.33 -9.43 14.56
N ALA A 110 -6.61 -9.13 14.41
CA ALA A 110 -7.65 -9.43 15.42
C ALA A 110 -8.72 -10.39 14.91
N LEU A 111 -9.00 -10.40 13.61
CA LEU A 111 -10.12 -11.14 13.03
C LEU A 111 -9.65 -12.36 12.22
N PRO A 112 -10.41 -13.46 12.24
CA PRO A 112 -10.18 -14.57 11.32
C PRO A 112 -10.46 -14.15 9.86
N PRO A 113 -9.72 -14.71 8.88
CA PRO A 113 -9.83 -14.32 7.47
C PRO A 113 -11.12 -14.78 6.81
N CYS A 114 -11.69 -15.89 7.29
CA CYS A 114 -12.86 -16.53 6.71
C CYS A 114 -13.93 -16.58 7.79
N LEU A 115 -14.98 -15.78 7.61
CA LEU A 115 -16.21 -15.83 8.40
C LEU A 115 -17.25 -16.69 7.70
#